data_AF-A0A438EUD7-F1
#
_entry.id   AF-A0A438EUD7-F1
#
_cell.length_a   1.000
_cell.length_b   1.000
_cell.length_c   1.000
_cell.angle_alpha   90.00
_cell.angle_beta   90.00
_cell.angle_gamma   90.00
#
_symmetry.space_group_name_H-M   'P 1'
#
loop_
_entity.id
_entity.type
_entity.pdbx_description
1 polymer ?
#
loop_
_entity_poly.entity_id
_entity_poly.type
_entity_poly.pdbx_seq_one_letter_code
_entity_poly.pdbx_strand_id
1 'polypeptide(L)'
;MEEALRSLRPRHHGVGPAVYFPLALLLSAHPFLPTTLSAPSSKRSVSSSSPAMATAKAHPLPPPPVANKVKHEMEMFGDVRIDNYYWLRDDSRSDPQVLSYLRDENAYTDLLMSGTKHLENQIYAEIRGRIKEDDISVPLRKGPYYYYQRTLEGKEYVQYCRRLVPNVEVPPSVYETMPTGPSAPPEHVILDENIKAQEHAYYSIGAFKISPNSKLVAYAEDTKGDEIYTVYVIDAETRAPVGKPIVGVTPYLEWVGDEALLYITMDETLRPDKAVMIIMLKSTGGTNIENLIPIYRMVL
;
A
#
# COMPACT_ATOMS: atom_id res chain seq x y z
N MET A 1 -17.70 9.30 21.84
CA MET A 1 -17.18 10.41 21.00
C MET A 1 -15.93 9.99 20.22
N GLU A 2 -15.06 9.13 20.77
CA GLU A 2 -13.95 8.48 20.04
C GLU A 2 -14.38 7.46 18.97
N GLU A 3 -15.55 6.83 19.10
CA GLU A 3 -16.00 5.78 18.17
C GLU A 3 -16.59 6.33 16.86
N ALA A 4 -17.02 7.60 16.84
CA ALA A 4 -17.57 8.28 15.67
C ALA A 4 -16.49 8.86 14.72
N LEU A 5 -15.23 8.95 15.18
CA LEU A 5 -14.10 9.44 14.37
C LEU A 5 -13.42 8.32 13.55
N ARG A 6 -13.76 7.05 13.79
CA ARG A 6 -13.23 5.91 13.01
C ARG A 6 -13.90 5.73 11.64
N SER A 7 -15.11 6.24 11.43
CA SER A 7 -15.85 6.03 10.16
C SER A 7 -15.48 7.00 9.03
N LEU A 8 -14.58 7.97 9.27
CA LEU A 8 -14.18 8.99 8.31
C LEU A 8 -12.85 8.71 7.58
N ARG A 9 -12.32 7.48 7.65
CA ARG A 9 -11.08 7.15 6.92
C ARG A 9 -11.40 6.76 5.46
N PRO A 10 -10.76 7.37 4.44
CA PRO A 10 -10.85 6.90 3.07
C PRO A 10 -10.29 5.47 2.96
N ARG A 11 -11.00 4.59 2.25
CA ARG A 11 -10.59 3.20 2.04
C ARG A 11 -9.32 3.16 1.18
N HIS A 12 -8.26 2.60 1.74
CA HIS A 12 -6.99 2.32 1.05
C HIS A 12 -7.22 1.56 -0.27
N HIS A 13 -6.82 2.15 -1.39
CA HIS A 13 -6.55 1.43 -2.63
C HIS A 13 -5.03 1.35 -2.78
N GLY A 14 -4.43 0.38 -2.09
CA GLY A 14 -3.04 -0.01 -2.32
C GLY A 14 -3.02 -1.08 -3.39
N VAL A 15 -2.54 -0.76 -4.58
CA VAL A 15 -2.10 -1.77 -5.55
C VAL A 15 -0.78 -2.33 -5.01
N GLY A 16 -0.86 -3.40 -4.22
CA GLY A 16 0.32 -4.17 -3.81
C GLY A 16 0.95 -4.86 -5.03
N PRO A 17 2.27 -5.14 -5.03
CA PRO A 17 2.90 -5.85 -6.12
C PRO A 17 2.39 -7.29 -6.16
N ALA A 18 2.15 -7.80 -7.37
CA ALA A 18 1.69 -9.15 -7.60
C ALA A 18 2.65 -10.18 -6.97
N VAL A 19 2.22 -10.86 -5.91
CA VAL A 19 2.92 -12.01 -5.34
C VAL A 19 2.50 -13.26 -6.10
N TYR A 20 3.40 -13.76 -6.94
CA TYR A 20 3.24 -15.00 -7.69
C TYR A 20 3.54 -16.19 -6.76
N PHE A 21 2.53 -16.99 -6.40
CA PHE A 21 2.71 -18.27 -5.71
C PHE A 21 2.75 -19.42 -6.72
N PRO A 22 3.84 -20.19 -6.86
CA PRO A 22 3.81 -21.42 -7.64
C PRO A 22 3.17 -22.53 -6.79
N LEU A 23 2.02 -23.02 -7.26
CA LEU A 23 1.31 -24.16 -6.68
C LEU A 23 2.03 -25.47 -7.07
N ALA A 24 2.80 -26.06 -6.15
CA ALA A 24 3.36 -27.41 -6.33
C ALA A 24 2.32 -28.46 -5.93
N LEU A 25 1.75 -29.12 -6.94
CA LEU A 25 0.77 -30.20 -6.80
C LEU A 25 1.50 -31.52 -6.49
N LEU A 26 1.44 -31.98 -5.24
CA LEU A 26 1.88 -33.34 -4.86
C LEU A 26 0.69 -34.30 -4.98
N LEU A 27 0.64 -35.08 -6.06
CA LEU A 27 -0.24 -36.25 -6.19
C LEU A 27 0.32 -37.40 -5.36
N SER A 28 -0.45 -37.89 -4.38
CA SER A 28 -0.30 -39.25 -3.85
C SER A 28 -1.57 -40.05 -4.17
N ALA A 29 -1.44 -41.02 -5.07
CA ALA A 29 -2.48 -41.98 -5.41
C ALA A 29 -2.54 -43.10 -4.36
N HIS A 30 -3.73 -43.40 -3.85
CA HIS A 30 -4.02 -44.67 -3.17
C HIS A 30 -5.35 -45.23 -3.70
N PRO A 31 -5.42 -46.50 -4.11
CA PRO A 31 -6.65 -47.13 -4.56
C PRO A 31 -7.38 -47.73 -3.36
N PHE A 32 -8.69 -47.48 -3.24
CA PHE A 32 -9.54 -48.23 -2.32
C PHE A 32 -10.82 -48.70 -3.04
N LEU A 33 -11.03 -50.02 -2.96
CA LEU A 33 -12.14 -50.80 -3.51
C LEU A 33 -13.49 -50.45 -2.85
N PRO A 34 -14.63 -50.70 -3.52
CA PRO A 34 -15.95 -50.48 -2.95
C PRO A 34 -16.43 -51.72 -2.18
N THR A 35 -16.81 -51.54 -0.92
CA THR A 35 -17.57 -52.55 -0.17
C THR A 35 -18.97 -52.01 0.08
N THR A 36 -19.97 -52.64 -0.53
CA THR A 36 -21.38 -52.40 -0.27
C THR A 36 -21.77 -52.99 1.07
N LEU A 37 -22.34 -52.19 1.97
CA LEU A 37 -23.11 -52.72 3.11
C LEU A 37 -24.45 -51.99 3.23
N SER A 38 -25.51 -52.79 3.16
CA SER A 38 -26.90 -52.45 3.46
C SER A 38 -27.07 -52.21 4.97
N ALA A 39 -27.87 -51.21 5.35
CA ALA A 39 -28.38 -51.05 6.72
C ALA A 39 -29.83 -50.53 6.70
N PRO A 40 -30.68 -50.96 7.67
CA PRO A 40 -32.12 -50.90 7.54
C PRO A 40 -32.75 -49.60 8.06
N SER A 41 -33.95 -49.34 7.52
CA SER A 41 -34.91 -48.32 7.92
C SER A 41 -35.31 -48.43 9.41
N SER A 42 -35.19 -47.32 10.14
CA SER A 42 -35.94 -47.10 11.39
C SER A 42 -36.60 -45.73 11.37
N LYS A 43 -37.94 -45.73 11.40
CA LYS A 43 -38.79 -44.56 11.46
C LYS A 43 -38.73 -43.97 12.87
N ARG A 44 -38.45 -42.67 12.99
CA ARG A 44 -38.71 -41.91 14.22
C ARG A 44 -39.43 -40.61 13.88
N SER A 45 -40.71 -40.59 14.22
CA SER A 45 -41.58 -39.42 14.21
C SER A 45 -41.13 -38.44 15.29
N VAL A 46 -40.87 -37.18 14.93
CA VAL A 46 -40.69 -36.09 15.90
C VAL A 46 -41.70 -35.00 15.54
N SER A 47 -42.62 -34.77 16.48
CA SER A 47 -43.67 -33.77 16.46
C SER A 47 -43.09 -32.35 16.42
N SER A 48 -43.54 -31.57 15.44
CA SER A 48 -43.21 -30.16 15.27
C SER A 48 -44.03 -29.26 16.18
N SER A 49 -43.36 -28.53 17.07
CA SER A 49 -43.88 -27.31 17.66
C SER A 49 -42.78 -26.25 17.64
N SER A 50 -42.75 -25.44 16.57
CA SER A 50 -41.90 -24.25 16.51
C SER A 50 -42.60 -23.07 17.19
N PRO A 51 -41.95 -22.33 18.09
CA PRO A 51 -42.48 -21.06 18.56
C PRO A 51 -42.33 -20.02 17.45
N ALA A 52 -43.41 -19.30 17.16
CA ALA A 52 -43.42 -18.22 16.18
C ALA A 52 -42.52 -17.07 16.66
N MET A 53 -41.39 -16.88 15.98
CA MET A 53 -40.52 -15.73 16.17
C MET A 53 -41.24 -14.52 15.58
N ALA A 54 -41.58 -13.55 16.43
CA ALA A 54 -42.23 -12.30 16.02
C ALA A 54 -41.36 -11.59 14.97
N THR A 55 -41.92 -11.39 13.79
CA THR A 55 -41.29 -10.63 12.71
C THR A 55 -41.25 -9.15 13.12
N ALA A 56 -40.08 -8.68 13.54
CA ALA A 56 -39.83 -7.25 13.67
C ALA A 56 -40.09 -6.60 12.31
N LYS A 57 -41.06 -5.68 12.24
CA LYS A 57 -41.36 -4.91 11.03
C LYS A 57 -40.12 -4.09 10.64
N ALA A 58 -39.46 -4.48 9.55
CA ALA A 58 -38.39 -3.68 8.96
C ALA A 58 -38.93 -2.29 8.60
N HIS A 59 -38.30 -1.25 9.14
CA HIS A 59 -38.57 0.12 8.70
C HIS A 59 -38.03 0.28 7.28
N PRO A 60 -38.81 0.85 6.34
CA PRO A 60 -38.35 1.05 4.97
C PRO A 60 -37.17 2.02 4.97
N LEU A 61 -36.12 1.66 4.24
CA LEU A 61 -34.95 2.51 4.04
C LEU A 61 -35.37 3.84 3.38
N PRO A 62 -34.75 4.97 3.73
CA PRO A 62 -34.94 6.22 3.00
C PRO A 62 -34.54 6.04 1.53
N PRO A 63 -35.07 6.88 0.62
CA PRO A 63 -34.61 6.87 -0.76
C PRO A 63 -33.11 7.25 -0.85
N PRO A 64 -32.39 6.77 -1.87
CA PRO A 64 -30.99 7.15 -2.08
C PRO A 64 -30.86 8.67 -2.35
N PRO A 65 -29.70 9.27 -2.03
CA PRO A 65 -29.39 10.64 -2.43
C PRO A 65 -29.53 10.81 -3.94
N VAL A 66 -30.11 11.94 -4.37
CA VAL A 66 -30.30 12.24 -5.79
C VAL A 66 -29.45 13.45 -6.14
N ALA A 67 -28.43 13.25 -6.98
CA ALA A 67 -27.62 14.35 -7.49
C ALA A 67 -28.46 15.34 -8.30
N ASN A 68 -28.20 16.63 -8.11
CA ASN A 68 -28.76 17.67 -8.95
C ASN A 68 -28.31 17.47 -10.40
N LYS A 69 -29.23 17.69 -11.35
CA LYS A 69 -28.92 17.72 -12.77
C LYS A 69 -28.57 19.14 -13.19
N VAL A 70 -27.29 19.38 -13.46
CA VAL A 70 -26.78 20.65 -13.96
C VAL A 70 -26.32 20.44 -15.39
N LYS A 71 -27.05 20.99 -16.36
CA LYS A 71 -26.76 20.81 -17.78
C LYS A 71 -25.34 21.33 -18.09
N HIS A 72 -24.45 20.44 -18.52
CA HIS A 72 -23.15 20.77 -19.08
C HIS A 72 -23.02 20.17 -20.47
N GLU A 73 -22.76 20.99 -21.48
CA GLU A 73 -22.56 20.53 -22.86
C GLU A 73 -21.08 20.30 -23.14
N MET A 74 -20.78 19.14 -23.70
CA MET A 74 -19.45 18.78 -24.19
C MET A 74 -19.54 18.52 -25.69
N GLU A 75 -18.79 19.28 -26.47
CA GLU A 75 -18.73 19.13 -27.92
C GLU A 75 -17.40 18.51 -28.34
N MET A 76 -17.46 17.46 -29.17
CA MET A 76 -16.26 16.85 -29.75
C MET A 76 -16.57 16.30 -31.14
N PHE A 77 -15.73 16.61 -32.13
CA PHE A 77 -15.91 16.19 -33.53
C PHE A 77 -17.28 16.54 -34.13
N GLY A 78 -17.89 17.64 -33.69
CA GLY A 78 -19.21 18.11 -34.15
C GLY A 78 -20.41 17.36 -33.53
N ASP A 79 -20.18 16.47 -32.55
CA ASP A 79 -21.22 15.85 -31.74
C ASP A 79 -21.33 16.53 -30.36
N VAL A 80 -22.56 16.85 -29.95
CA VAL A 80 -22.84 17.52 -28.67
C VAL A 80 -23.46 16.52 -27.70
N ARG A 81 -22.77 16.29 -26.57
CA ARG A 81 -23.25 15.45 -25.47
C ARG A 81 -23.58 16.31 -24.26
N ILE A 82 -24.70 16.02 -23.61
CA ILE A 82 -25.07 16.67 -22.35
C ILE A 82 -24.72 15.74 -21.19
N ASP A 83 -23.84 16.20 -20.31
CA ASP A 83 -23.58 15.57 -19.01
C ASP A 83 -24.23 16.41 -17.92
N ASN A 84 -25.21 15.83 -17.23
CA ASN A 84 -25.93 16.51 -16.14
C ASN A 84 -25.17 16.49 -14.80
N TYR A 85 -24.06 15.77 -14.73
CA TYR A 85 -23.32 15.50 -13.49
C TYR A 85 -21.86 15.90 -13.59
N TYR A 86 -21.46 16.60 -14.65
CA TYR A 86 -20.10 17.12 -14.82
C TYR A 86 -19.64 17.98 -13.63
N TRP A 87 -20.58 18.64 -12.94
CA TRP A 87 -20.34 19.43 -11.74
C TRP A 87 -19.79 18.63 -10.55
N LEU A 88 -19.93 17.29 -10.53
CA LEU A 88 -19.32 16.43 -9.50
C LEU A 88 -17.79 16.34 -9.64
N ARG A 89 -17.25 16.71 -10.81
CA ARG A 89 -15.82 16.83 -10.99
C ARG A 89 -15.35 18.17 -10.40
N ASP A 90 -14.60 18.07 -9.32
CA ASP A 90 -13.85 19.19 -8.75
C ASP A 90 -12.37 18.80 -8.61
N ASP A 91 -11.52 19.40 -9.45
CA ASP A 91 -10.09 19.13 -9.44
C ASP A 91 -9.40 19.73 -8.18
N SER A 92 -10.02 20.63 -7.41
CA SER A 92 -9.46 21.05 -6.11
C SER A 92 -9.94 20.19 -4.93
N ARG A 93 -10.94 19.32 -5.14
CA ARG A 93 -11.52 18.40 -4.15
C ARG A 93 -12.01 19.11 -2.87
N SER A 94 -12.49 20.33 -3.01
CA SER A 94 -12.88 21.22 -1.92
C SER A 94 -14.27 21.81 -2.08
N ASP A 95 -14.93 21.63 -3.22
CA ASP A 95 -16.27 22.14 -3.49
C ASP A 95 -17.27 21.62 -2.42
N PRO A 96 -17.91 22.52 -1.65
CA PRO A 96 -18.82 22.12 -0.58
C PRO A 96 -20.04 21.34 -1.06
N GLN A 97 -20.55 21.59 -2.26
CA GLN A 97 -21.70 20.90 -2.83
C GLN A 97 -21.33 19.47 -3.21
N VAL A 98 -20.16 19.28 -3.84
CA VAL A 98 -19.63 17.94 -4.16
C VAL A 98 -19.40 17.15 -2.86
N LEU A 99 -18.72 17.75 -1.88
CA LEU A 99 -18.45 17.10 -0.59
C LEU A 99 -19.73 16.78 0.18
N SER A 100 -20.75 17.63 0.11
CA SER A 100 -22.06 17.34 0.73
C SER A 100 -22.68 16.10 0.10
N TYR A 101 -22.74 16.04 -1.23
CA TYR A 101 -23.32 14.89 -1.93
C TYR A 101 -22.58 13.58 -1.61
N LEU A 102 -21.23 13.60 -1.57
CA LEU A 102 -20.44 12.43 -1.20
C LEU A 102 -20.68 11.99 0.26
N ARG A 103 -20.92 12.91 1.19
CA ARG A 103 -21.28 12.56 2.57
C ARG A 103 -22.67 11.92 2.64
N ASP A 104 -23.63 12.42 1.86
CA ASP A 104 -24.98 11.84 1.80
C ASP A 104 -24.93 10.41 1.25
N GLU A 105 -24.12 10.15 0.21
CA GLU A 105 -23.91 8.80 -0.34
C GLU A 105 -23.23 7.85 0.66
N ASN A 106 -22.24 8.34 1.42
CA ASN A 106 -21.61 7.56 2.49
C ASN A 106 -22.62 7.20 3.59
N ALA A 107 -23.43 8.17 4.04
CA ALA A 107 -24.45 7.95 5.07
C ALA A 107 -25.52 6.95 4.61
N TYR A 108 -25.95 7.05 3.35
CA TYR A 108 -26.88 6.10 2.76
C TYR A 108 -26.30 4.68 2.70
N THR A 109 -25.04 4.57 2.28
CA THR A 109 -24.30 3.30 2.24
C THR A 109 -24.19 2.68 3.64
N ASP A 110 -23.83 3.47 4.66
CA ASP A 110 -23.73 3.01 6.04
C ASP A 110 -25.08 2.50 6.57
N LEU A 111 -26.18 3.18 6.24
CA LEU A 111 -27.51 2.76 6.63
C LEU A 111 -27.93 1.44 5.94
N LEU A 112 -27.72 1.35 4.63
CA LEU A 112 -28.02 0.16 3.83
C LEU A 112 -27.22 -1.06 4.32
N MET A 113 -25.96 -0.87 4.67
CA MET A 113 -25.03 -1.90 5.14
C MET A 113 -25.08 -2.12 6.66
N SER A 114 -25.96 -1.42 7.40
CA SER A 114 -26.00 -1.54 8.87
C SER A 114 -26.29 -2.97 9.35
N GLY A 115 -27.09 -3.73 8.60
CA GLY A 115 -27.43 -5.13 8.91
C GLY A 115 -26.28 -6.13 8.70
N THR A 116 -25.21 -5.76 8.00
CA THR A 116 -24.10 -6.67 7.66
C THR A 116 -22.92 -6.59 8.63
N LYS A 117 -22.98 -5.75 9.66
CA LYS A 117 -21.85 -5.50 10.58
C LYS A 117 -21.31 -6.75 11.26
N HIS A 118 -22.17 -7.71 11.59
CA HIS A 118 -21.71 -8.98 12.16
C HIS A 118 -20.85 -9.77 11.16
N LEU A 119 -21.33 -9.90 9.92
CA LEU A 119 -20.60 -10.59 8.86
C LEU A 119 -19.31 -9.85 8.48
N GLU A 120 -19.34 -8.53 8.39
CA GLU A 120 -18.15 -7.69 8.16
C GLU A 120 -17.08 -7.95 9.23
N ASN A 121 -17.46 -7.98 10.51
CA ASN A 121 -16.54 -8.24 11.61
C ASN A 121 -15.99 -9.67 11.58
N GLN A 122 -16.81 -10.66 11.22
CA GLN A 122 -16.36 -12.05 11.05
C GLN A 122 -15.32 -12.15 9.94
N ILE A 123 -15.61 -11.59 8.76
CA ILE A 123 -14.68 -11.57 7.61
C ILE A 123 -13.40 -10.82 7.97
N TYR A 124 -13.50 -9.68 8.65
CA TYR A 124 -12.33 -8.92 9.09
C TYR A 124 -11.45 -9.75 10.03
N ALA A 125 -12.03 -10.37 11.06
CA ALA A 125 -11.29 -11.22 12.00
C ALA A 125 -10.66 -12.43 11.30
N GLU A 126 -11.36 -13.02 10.33
CA GLU A 126 -10.89 -14.12 9.52
C GLU A 126 -9.71 -13.75 8.61
N ILE A 127 -9.76 -12.59 7.94
CA ILE A 127 -8.67 -12.09 7.11
C ILE A 127 -7.46 -11.81 7.99
N ARG A 128 -7.66 -11.06 9.08
CA ARG A 128 -6.60 -10.71 10.04
C ARG A 128 -5.96 -11.95 10.66
N GLY A 129 -6.76 -12.94 11.07
CA GLY A 129 -6.27 -14.18 11.68
C GLY A 129 -5.43 -15.05 10.74
N ARG A 130 -5.45 -14.79 9.43
CA ARG A 130 -4.59 -15.45 8.43
C ARG A 130 -3.32 -14.65 8.11
N ILE A 131 -3.19 -13.44 8.65
CA ILE A 131 -2.01 -12.59 8.50
C ILE A 131 -1.10 -12.82 9.70
N LYS A 132 0.18 -13.06 9.43
CA LYS A 132 1.21 -13.09 10.46
C LYS A 132 1.67 -11.64 10.70
N GLU A 133 1.25 -11.02 11.81
CA GLU A 133 1.51 -9.60 12.04
C GLU A 133 3.00 -9.31 12.28
N ASP A 134 3.69 -10.13 13.08
CA ASP A 134 5.15 -10.07 13.24
C ASP A 134 5.80 -10.97 12.18
N ASP A 135 6.36 -10.37 11.14
CA ASP A 135 6.96 -11.11 10.05
C ASP A 135 8.15 -10.36 9.43
N ILE A 136 8.98 -11.11 8.70
CA ILE A 136 10.07 -10.55 7.91
C ILE A 136 9.94 -11.00 6.47
N SER A 137 10.29 -10.12 5.52
CA SER A 137 10.43 -10.52 4.13
C SER A 137 11.61 -11.48 3.96
N VAL A 138 11.64 -12.20 2.84
CA VAL A 138 12.83 -12.96 2.45
C VAL A 138 14.03 -12.00 2.35
N PRO A 139 15.13 -12.23 3.09
CA PRO A 139 16.29 -11.34 3.06
C PRO A 139 17.02 -11.39 1.72
N LEU A 140 17.33 -10.22 1.17
CA LEU A 140 18.13 -10.07 -0.04
C LEU A 140 19.58 -9.71 0.33
N ARG A 141 20.54 -10.57 -0.02
CA ARG A 141 21.95 -10.22 0.08
C ARG A 141 22.34 -9.27 -1.05
N LYS A 142 22.79 -8.07 -0.71
CA LYS A 142 23.33 -7.08 -1.65
C LYS A 142 24.56 -6.42 -1.03
N GLY A 143 25.71 -6.57 -1.69
CA GLY A 143 26.99 -6.09 -1.15
C GLY A 143 27.29 -6.72 0.23
N PRO A 144 27.68 -5.93 1.24
CA PRO A 144 28.05 -6.45 2.55
C PRO A 144 26.88 -6.72 3.51
N TYR A 145 25.62 -6.56 3.07
CA TYR A 145 24.45 -6.68 3.93
C TYR A 145 23.38 -7.62 3.36
N TYR A 146 22.61 -8.22 4.27
CA TYR A 146 21.24 -8.66 3.99
C TYR A 146 20.28 -7.50 4.23
N TYR A 147 19.33 -7.29 3.33
CA TYR A 147 18.26 -6.32 3.43
C TYR A 147 16.91 -7.01 3.48
N TYR A 148 16.01 -6.54 4.33
CA TYR A 148 14.68 -7.12 4.49
C TYR A 148 13.72 -6.07 5.06
N GLN A 149 12.43 -6.32 4.89
CA GLN A 149 11.38 -5.59 5.58
C GLN A 149 10.91 -6.39 6.79
N ARG A 150 10.47 -5.70 7.83
CA ARG A 150 9.84 -6.30 9.01
C ARG A 150 8.52 -5.61 9.31
N THR A 151 7.48 -6.39 9.59
CA THR A 151 6.26 -5.91 10.25
C THR A 151 6.31 -6.29 11.72
N LEU A 152 5.66 -5.49 12.56
CA LEU A 152 5.59 -5.72 14.01
C LEU A 152 4.12 -5.89 14.40
N GLU A 153 3.86 -6.74 15.39
CA GLU A 153 2.50 -6.92 15.93
C GLU A 153 1.88 -5.58 16.36
N GLY A 154 0.64 -5.33 15.97
CA GLY A 154 -0.07 -4.08 16.26
C GLY A 154 0.51 -2.83 15.60
N LYS A 155 1.40 -2.96 14.62
CA LYS A 155 1.91 -1.86 13.79
C LYS A 155 1.36 -1.94 12.37
N GLU A 156 1.07 -0.79 11.79
CA GLU A 156 0.40 -0.68 10.50
C GLU A 156 1.38 -0.68 9.31
N TYR A 157 2.65 -0.34 9.55
CA TYR A 157 3.64 -0.16 8.49
C TYR A 157 4.92 -0.97 8.71
N VAL A 158 5.68 -1.14 7.62
CA VAL A 158 6.95 -1.89 7.61
C VAL A 158 8.13 -1.07 8.15
N GLN A 159 9.14 -1.79 8.60
CA GLN A 159 10.49 -1.28 8.86
C GLN A 159 11.44 -1.81 7.79
N TYR A 160 12.28 -0.96 7.23
CA TYR A 160 13.37 -1.37 6.33
C TYR A 160 14.61 -1.62 7.16
N CYS A 161 15.10 -2.86 7.13
CA CYS A 161 16.20 -3.32 7.96
C CYS A 161 17.37 -3.79 7.11
N ARG A 162 18.56 -3.77 7.71
CA ARG A 162 19.74 -4.47 7.20
C ARG A 162 20.50 -5.20 8.30
N ARG A 163 21.24 -6.23 7.93
CA ARG A 163 22.16 -6.96 8.81
C ARG A 163 23.46 -7.24 8.06
N LEU A 164 24.61 -7.09 8.73
CA LEU A 164 25.91 -7.37 8.11
C LEU A 164 26.02 -8.86 7.75
N VAL A 165 26.60 -9.16 6.59
CA VAL A 165 26.97 -10.53 6.22
C VAL A 165 28.24 -10.92 7.00
N PRO A 166 28.24 -12.00 7.81
CA PRO A 166 29.39 -12.36 8.65
C PRO A 166 30.69 -12.61 7.87
N ASN A 167 30.60 -13.16 6.66
CA ASN A 167 31.75 -13.42 5.81
C ASN A 167 31.49 -12.89 4.39
N VAL A 168 31.83 -11.62 4.17
CA VAL A 168 31.57 -10.91 2.91
C VAL A 168 32.34 -11.50 1.73
N GLU A 169 33.47 -12.17 1.98
CA GLU A 169 34.33 -12.77 0.95
C GLU A 169 33.73 -14.01 0.29
N VAL A 170 32.80 -14.69 0.99
CA VAL A 170 32.12 -15.87 0.44
C VAL A 170 31.08 -15.41 -0.60
N PRO A 171 31.15 -15.87 -1.85
CA PRO A 171 30.17 -15.49 -2.87
C PRO A 171 28.72 -15.82 -2.44
N PRO A 172 27.72 -15.06 -2.90
CA PRO A 172 26.32 -15.37 -2.62
C PRO A 172 25.94 -16.78 -3.09
N SER A 173 25.13 -17.48 -2.29
CA SER A 173 24.62 -18.81 -2.62
C SER A 173 23.10 -18.84 -2.54
N VAL A 174 22.45 -19.66 -3.39
CA VAL A 174 20.99 -19.88 -3.32
C VAL A 174 20.54 -20.61 -2.05
N TYR A 175 21.48 -21.25 -1.34
CA TYR A 175 21.25 -21.91 -0.05
C TYR A 175 21.66 -21.04 1.13
N GLU A 176 22.04 -19.79 0.89
CA GLU A 176 22.44 -18.87 1.93
C GLU A 176 21.23 -18.42 2.76
N THR A 177 21.42 -18.38 4.07
CA THR A 177 20.40 -17.91 5.01
C THR A 177 20.99 -16.80 5.87
N MET A 178 20.26 -15.70 6.02
CA MET A 178 20.64 -14.64 6.95
C MET A 178 20.70 -15.21 8.38
N PRO A 179 21.81 -15.04 9.13
CA PRO A 179 21.90 -15.54 10.49
C PRO A 179 20.89 -14.83 11.40
N THR A 180 20.27 -15.61 12.29
CA THR A 180 19.32 -15.14 13.30
C THR A 180 19.77 -15.58 14.70
N GLY A 181 19.17 -14.99 15.73
CA GLY A 181 19.50 -15.31 17.13
C GLY A 181 20.64 -14.49 17.73
N PRO A 182 21.08 -14.82 18.96
CA PRO A 182 21.97 -13.97 19.76
C PRO A 182 23.38 -13.77 19.20
N SER A 183 23.88 -14.71 18.39
CA SER A 183 25.21 -14.66 17.77
C SER A 183 25.20 -13.97 16.40
N ALA A 184 24.02 -13.63 15.87
CA ALA A 184 23.91 -12.97 14.58
C ALA A 184 24.35 -11.49 14.70
N PRO A 185 24.99 -10.90 13.65
CA PRO A 185 25.33 -9.49 13.64
C PRO A 185 24.12 -8.62 13.96
N PRO A 186 24.24 -7.48 14.65
CA PRO A 186 23.09 -6.67 15.02
C PRO A 186 22.30 -6.21 13.80
N GLU A 187 20.97 -6.14 13.97
CA GLU A 187 20.09 -5.52 12.98
C GLU A 187 20.22 -4.00 13.05
N HIS A 188 20.19 -3.37 11.88
CA HIS A 188 20.09 -1.93 11.73
C HIS A 188 18.82 -1.57 10.99
N VAL A 189 17.90 -0.87 11.66
CA VAL A 189 16.72 -0.27 11.02
C VAL A 189 17.17 0.97 10.26
N ILE A 190 16.89 1.05 8.97
CA ILE A 190 17.24 2.19 8.12
C ILE A 190 16.10 3.22 8.12
N LEU A 191 14.86 2.74 7.97
CA LEU A 191 13.65 3.56 7.92
C LEU A 191 12.52 2.82 8.63
N ASP A 192 11.80 3.52 9.50
CA ASP A 192 10.59 3.01 10.15
C ASP A 192 9.39 3.86 9.71
N GLU A 193 8.55 3.28 8.86
CA GLU A 193 7.36 3.96 8.36
C GLU A 193 6.36 4.27 9.49
N ASN A 194 6.35 3.50 10.58
CA ASN A 194 5.44 3.76 11.71
C ASN A 194 5.76 5.04 12.45
N ILE A 195 7.04 5.42 12.49
CA ILE A 195 7.47 6.71 13.08
C ILE A 195 7.11 7.83 12.11
N LYS A 196 7.36 7.63 10.82
CA LYS A 196 7.11 8.64 9.79
C LYS A 196 5.61 8.92 9.60
N ALA A 197 4.76 7.92 9.75
CA ALA A 197 3.31 8.04 9.56
C ALA A 197 2.55 8.71 10.72
N GLN A 198 3.18 8.96 11.89
CA GLN A 198 2.45 9.38 13.11
C GLN A 198 1.62 10.66 12.95
N GLU A 199 2.08 11.59 12.12
CA GLU A 199 1.45 12.90 11.92
C GLU A 199 0.61 12.97 10.64
N HIS A 200 0.38 11.84 9.97
CA HIS A 200 -0.30 11.80 8.68
C HIS A 200 -1.52 10.88 8.69
N ALA A 201 -2.63 11.34 8.09
CA ALA A 201 -3.84 10.52 7.93
C ALA A 201 -3.66 9.41 6.88
N TYR A 202 -2.71 9.60 5.96
CA TYR A 202 -2.27 8.65 4.96
C TYR A 202 -0.74 8.70 4.90
N TYR A 203 -0.09 7.55 4.72
CA TYR A 203 1.35 7.49 4.52
C TYR A 203 1.70 6.33 3.61
N SER A 204 2.65 6.56 2.71
CA SER A 204 3.16 5.55 1.77
C SER A 204 4.60 5.84 1.39
N ILE A 205 5.41 4.78 1.30
CA ILE A 205 6.70 4.82 0.63
C ILE A 205 6.54 4.17 -0.75
N GLY A 206 6.59 4.98 -1.81
CA GLY A 206 6.48 4.49 -3.19
C GLY A 206 7.76 3.82 -3.71
N ALA A 207 8.90 4.16 -3.12
CA ALA A 207 10.19 3.57 -3.47
C ALA A 207 11.19 3.64 -2.32
N PHE A 208 12.03 2.61 -2.22
CA PHE A 208 13.15 2.54 -1.29
C PHE A 208 14.35 1.91 -2.02
N LYS A 209 15.40 2.69 -2.27
CA LYS A 209 16.54 2.30 -3.10
C LYS A 209 17.86 2.55 -2.37
N ILE A 210 18.61 1.49 -2.14
CA ILE A 210 19.94 1.55 -1.54
C ILE A 210 21.00 1.72 -2.63
N SER A 211 21.95 2.65 -2.41
CA SER A 211 23.08 2.90 -3.31
C SER A 211 23.96 1.65 -3.47
N PRO A 212 24.68 1.49 -4.60
CA PRO A 212 25.52 0.31 -4.84
C PRO A 212 26.57 0.07 -3.74
N ASN A 213 27.19 1.12 -3.21
CA ASN A 213 28.11 1.04 -2.07
C ASN A 213 27.47 0.92 -0.67
N SER A 214 26.14 0.78 -0.58
CA SER A 214 25.39 0.60 0.68
C SER A 214 25.45 1.77 1.67
N LYS A 215 25.92 2.95 1.25
CA LYS A 215 26.08 4.13 2.13
C LYS A 215 24.87 5.06 2.12
N LEU A 216 24.16 5.15 1.01
CA LEU A 216 23.01 6.05 0.86
C LEU A 216 21.73 5.27 0.59
N VAL A 217 20.62 5.86 1.00
CA VAL A 217 19.27 5.39 0.66
C VAL A 217 18.47 6.55 0.14
N ALA A 218 17.82 6.34 -1.01
CA ALA A 218 16.80 7.23 -1.53
C ALA A 218 15.43 6.59 -1.28
N TYR A 219 14.48 7.36 -0.72
CA TYR A 219 13.10 6.91 -0.55
C TYR A 219 12.11 7.97 -0.99
N ALA A 220 11.00 7.55 -1.58
CA ALA A 220 9.92 8.40 -2.09
C ALA A 220 8.71 8.33 -1.17
N GLU A 221 8.34 9.44 -0.54
CA GLU A 221 7.26 9.56 0.44
C GLU A 221 6.03 10.23 -0.18
N ASP A 222 4.84 9.66 0.04
CA ASP A 222 3.54 10.26 -0.22
C ASP A 222 2.70 10.27 1.08
N THR A 223 2.22 11.45 1.46
CA THR A 223 1.44 11.69 2.69
C THR A 223 -0.03 12.04 2.42
N LYS A 224 -0.44 12.06 1.15
CA LYS A 224 -1.77 12.50 0.70
C LYS A 224 -2.50 11.42 -0.11
N GLY A 225 -1.78 10.48 -0.71
CA GLY A 225 -2.35 9.46 -1.59
C GLY A 225 -2.66 9.99 -2.98
N ASP A 226 -2.03 11.09 -3.39
CA ASP A 226 -2.16 11.68 -4.73
C ASP A 226 -1.08 11.17 -5.70
N GLU A 227 -0.22 10.24 -5.24
CA GLU A 227 0.92 9.68 -5.99
C GLU A 227 1.93 10.75 -6.42
N ILE A 228 1.97 11.89 -5.71
CA ILE A 228 2.96 12.95 -5.88
C ILE A 228 3.98 12.87 -4.74
N TYR A 229 5.16 12.35 -5.06
CA TYR A 229 6.13 11.99 -4.04
C TYR A 229 7.12 13.12 -3.72
N THR A 230 7.59 13.11 -2.48
CA THR A 230 8.82 13.78 -2.06
C THR A 230 9.91 12.74 -1.87
N VAL A 231 10.99 12.85 -2.64
CA VAL A 231 12.15 11.96 -2.54
C VAL A 231 13.16 12.56 -1.57
N TYR A 232 13.54 11.76 -0.57
CA TYR A 232 14.60 12.06 0.39
C TYR A 232 15.78 11.14 0.14
N VAL A 233 16.99 11.66 0.34
CA VAL A 233 18.22 10.87 0.39
C VAL A 233 18.79 10.96 1.80
N ILE A 234 19.14 9.82 2.38
CA ILE A 234 19.72 9.71 3.72
C ILE A 234 20.99 8.86 3.71
N ASP A 235 21.88 9.12 4.66
CA ASP A 235 22.96 8.20 5.00
C ASP A 235 22.37 6.96 5.69
N ALA A 236 22.69 5.78 5.18
CA ALA A 236 22.08 4.52 5.60
C ALA A 236 22.44 4.10 7.04
N GLU A 237 23.57 4.59 7.56
CA GLU A 237 24.05 4.28 8.91
C GLU A 237 23.46 5.26 9.92
N THR A 238 23.68 6.55 9.69
CA THR A 238 23.32 7.62 10.62
C THR A 238 21.88 8.10 10.48
N ARG A 239 21.21 7.76 9.36
CA ARG A 239 19.89 8.27 8.94
C ARG A 239 19.86 9.79 8.73
N ALA A 240 21.02 10.42 8.65
CA ALA A 240 21.13 11.86 8.43
C ALA A 240 20.71 12.21 6.98
N PRO A 241 19.95 13.28 6.76
CA PRO A 241 19.58 13.71 5.42
C PRO A 241 20.79 14.17 4.61
N VAL A 242 20.77 13.91 3.31
CA VAL A 242 21.79 14.30 2.34
C VAL A 242 21.14 15.16 1.27
N GLY A 243 21.56 16.43 1.18
CA GLY A 243 20.97 17.40 0.25
C GLY A 243 19.54 17.80 0.62
N LYS A 244 18.87 18.47 -0.31
CA LYS A 244 17.46 18.87 -0.18
C LYS A 244 16.53 17.77 -0.73
N PRO A 245 15.30 17.66 -0.19
CA PRO A 245 14.29 16.78 -0.76
C PRO A 245 13.89 17.21 -2.18
N ILE A 246 13.58 16.23 -3.03
CA ILE A 246 13.10 16.44 -4.40
C ILE A 246 11.58 16.29 -4.37
N VAL A 247 10.86 17.37 -4.60
CA VAL A 247 9.39 17.42 -4.46
C VAL A 247 8.68 17.31 -5.81
N GLY A 248 7.46 16.78 -5.81
CA GLY A 248 6.60 16.83 -7.00
C GLY A 248 7.01 15.84 -8.10
N VAL A 249 7.52 14.68 -7.71
CA VAL A 249 8.08 13.68 -8.64
C VAL A 249 7.37 12.33 -8.51
N THR A 250 7.61 11.44 -9.47
CA THR A 250 7.12 10.06 -9.39
C THR A 250 7.98 9.25 -8.41
N PRO A 251 7.59 8.01 -8.05
CA PRO A 251 8.45 7.13 -7.25
C PRO A 251 9.49 6.40 -8.11
N TYR A 252 9.64 6.74 -9.39
CA TYR A 252 10.59 6.09 -10.29
C TYR A 252 11.97 6.70 -10.12
N LEU A 253 12.82 6.01 -9.36
CA LEU A 253 14.17 6.43 -9.06
C LEU A 253 15.18 5.27 -9.13
N GLU A 254 16.36 5.56 -9.67
CA GLU A 254 17.48 4.61 -9.77
C GLU A 254 18.82 5.29 -9.51
N TRP A 255 19.72 4.57 -8.82
CA TRP A 255 21.07 5.05 -8.56
C TRP A 255 21.94 4.95 -9.83
N VAL A 256 22.67 6.02 -10.13
CA VAL A 256 23.70 6.07 -11.17
C VAL A 256 25.06 6.12 -10.47
N GLY A 257 25.72 4.97 -10.41
CA GLY A 257 26.90 4.80 -9.56
C GLY A 257 26.56 5.01 -8.08
N ASP A 258 27.49 5.58 -7.33
CA ASP A 258 27.38 5.73 -5.87
C ASP A 258 26.90 7.11 -5.40
N GLU A 259 26.88 8.08 -6.31
CA GLU A 259 26.78 9.51 -5.95
C GLU A 259 25.67 10.23 -6.70
N ALA A 260 25.03 9.62 -7.68
CA ALA A 260 23.97 10.26 -8.46
C ALA A 260 22.67 9.47 -8.45
N LEU A 261 21.56 10.19 -8.52
CA LEU A 261 20.21 9.63 -8.57
C LEU A 261 19.52 10.11 -9.84
N LEU A 262 19.05 9.18 -10.65
CA LEU A 262 18.13 9.43 -11.76
C LEU A 262 16.70 9.32 -11.22
N TYR A 263 15.84 10.27 -11.57
CA TYR A 263 14.43 10.28 -11.20
C TYR A 263 13.56 10.84 -12.32
N ILE A 264 12.26 10.55 -12.26
CA ILE A 264 11.29 10.98 -13.27
C ILE A 264 10.37 12.07 -12.71
N THR A 265 10.23 13.18 -13.43
CA THR A 265 9.30 14.27 -13.11
C THR A 265 7.94 14.07 -13.76
N MET A 266 6.97 14.90 -13.36
CA MET A 266 5.63 14.92 -13.95
C MET A 266 5.31 16.28 -14.57
N ASP A 267 4.46 16.26 -15.60
CA ASP A 267 3.82 17.46 -16.15
C ASP A 267 2.63 17.93 -15.29
N GLU A 268 1.98 19.03 -15.71
CA GLU A 268 0.82 19.62 -15.02
C GLU A 268 -0.41 18.69 -14.97
N THR A 269 -0.44 17.65 -15.80
CA THR A 269 -1.48 16.62 -15.83
C THR A 269 -1.08 15.34 -15.08
N LEU A 270 -0.01 15.43 -14.27
CA LEU A 270 0.56 14.34 -13.48
C LEU A 270 1.12 13.18 -14.31
N ARG A 271 1.45 13.40 -15.59
CA ARG A 271 2.06 12.39 -16.44
C ARG A 271 3.58 12.42 -16.34
N PRO A 272 4.26 11.28 -16.21
CA PRO A 272 5.72 11.22 -16.28
C PRO A 272 6.28 11.86 -17.58
N ASP A 273 7.18 12.84 -17.49
CA ASP A 273 7.57 13.68 -18.65
C ASP A 273 9.08 13.84 -18.90
N LYS A 274 9.93 13.83 -17.87
CA LYS A 274 11.40 14.01 -18.02
C LYS A 274 12.16 13.07 -17.10
N ALA A 275 13.35 12.69 -17.55
CA ALA A 275 14.34 12.00 -16.72
C ALA A 275 15.43 13.00 -16.31
N VAL A 276 15.58 13.21 -15.01
CA VAL A 276 16.50 14.18 -14.43
C VAL A 276 17.49 13.45 -13.54
N MET A 277 18.76 13.85 -13.58
CA MET A 277 19.79 13.34 -12.68
C MET A 277 20.29 14.44 -11.77
N ILE A 278 20.44 14.08 -10.50
CA ILE A 278 21.08 14.90 -9.48
C ILE A 278 22.33 14.19 -8.97
N ILE A 279 23.42 14.95 -8.80
CA ILE A 279 24.67 14.45 -8.20
C ILE A 279 24.74 14.95 -6.75
N MET A 280 24.88 14.01 -5.82
CA MET A 280 24.97 14.22 -4.38
C MET A 280 26.43 14.39 -3.98
N LEU A 281 27.03 15.54 -4.29
CA LEU A 281 28.40 15.85 -3.88
C LEU A 281 28.46 16.10 -2.38
N LYS A 282 29.36 15.42 -1.66
CA LYS A 282 29.73 15.82 -0.29
C LYS A 282 30.41 17.18 -0.36
N SER A 283 29.79 18.19 0.25
CA SER A 283 30.42 19.49 0.46
C SER A 283 31.68 19.34 1.31
N THR A 284 32.84 19.34 0.68
CA THR A 284 34.12 19.60 1.33
C THR A 284 34.27 21.11 1.48
N GLY A 285 33.50 21.73 2.40
CA GLY A 285 33.65 23.16 2.69
C GLY A 285 32.37 23.97 2.94
N GLY A 286 31.28 23.39 3.44
CA GLY A 286 30.15 24.16 4.00
C GLY A 286 29.21 24.81 2.99
N THR A 287 29.31 24.48 1.70
CA THR A 287 28.35 24.90 0.67
C THR A 287 27.86 23.66 -0.10
N ASN A 288 26.59 23.27 0.07
CA ASN A 288 25.96 22.21 -0.72
C ASN A 288 25.80 22.70 -2.16
N ILE A 289 26.53 22.09 -3.09
CA ILE A 289 26.42 22.39 -4.52
C ILE A 289 25.59 21.27 -5.14
N GLU A 290 24.29 21.52 -5.27
CA GLU A 290 23.38 20.65 -6.02
C GLU A 290 23.43 21.08 -7.49
N ASN A 291 24.18 20.34 -8.31
CA ASN A 291 24.14 20.53 -9.75
C ASN A 291 23.08 19.59 -10.34
N LEU A 292 21.97 20.15 -10.79
CA LEU A 292 20.95 19.44 -11.56
C LEU A 292 21.44 19.31 -13.00
N ILE A 293 21.57 18.08 -13.48
CA ILE A 293 21.93 17.80 -14.87
C ILE A 293 20.71 17.17 -15.53
N PRO A 294 19.93 17.91 -16.35
CA PRO A 294 18.87 17.31 -17.13
C PRO A 294 19.49 16.38 -18.17
N ILE A 295 19.14 15.09 -18.14
CA ILE A 295 19.70 14.11 -19.09
C ILE A 295 18.82 14.00 -20.34
N TYR A 296 17.49 13.91 -20.18
CA TYR A 296 16.57 13.77 -21.32
C TYR A 296 15.18 14.37 -21.03
N ARG A 297 14.57 14.97 -22.06
CA ARG A 297 13.12 15.26 -22.11
C ARG A 297 12.44 14.10 -22.85
N MET A 298 11.52 13.41 -22.20
CA MET A 298 10.72 12.38 -22.86
C MET A 298 9.71 13.10 -23.75
N VAL A 299 9.89 13.03 -25.07
CA VAL A 299 8.87 13.49 -26.01
C VAL A 299 8.00 12.26 -26.28
N LEU A 300 6.87 12.19 -25.58
CA LEU A 300 5.79 11.23 -25.87
C LEU A 300 4.88 11.78 -26.96
#